data_AF-X0WQE7-F1
#
_entry.id   AF-X0WQE7-F1
#
_cell.length_a   1.000
_cell.length_b   1.000
_cell.length_c   1.000
_cell.angle_alpha   90.00
_cell.angle_beta   90.00
_cell.angle_gamma   90.00
#
_symmetry.space_group_name_H-M   'P 1'
#
loop_
_entity.id
_entity.type
_entity.pdbx_description
1 polymer ?
#
loop_
_entity_poly.entity_id
_entity_poly.type
_entity_poly.pdbx_seq_one_letter_code
_entity_poly.pdbx_strand_id
1 'polypeptide(L)'
;MKLNFGCGRRKTPGYINIDISKEVKPDVVWDIENLSYPEEWRQVDAIRLNNLLEHVNSVILIDILNVLHRRMKIGGEIHITVPVIKSTDENLDAVFGDPTHINYFTERTFDYFDYKHHRYLDYGKSYGIIPWERIQTMGV
;
A
#
# COMPACT_ATOMS: atom_id res chain seq x y z
N MET A 1 8.56 -14.48 -5.30
CA MET A 1 7.19 -14.30 -5.80
C MET A 1 6.82 -12.82 -5.86
N LYS A 2 5.76 -12.47 -6.60
CA LYS A 2 5.23 -11.10 -6.69
C LYS A 2 3.73 -11.07 -6.37
N LEU A 3 3.27 -10.12 -5.56
CA LEU A 3 1.88 -10.04 -5.07
C LEU A 3 1.23 -8.72 -5.49
N ASN A 4 0.00 -8.79 -5.99
CA ASN A 4 -0.78 -7.62 -6.41
C ASN A 4 -2.08 -7.59 -5.60
N PHE A 5 -2.12 -6.80 -4.53
CA PHE A 5 -3.30 -6.69 -3.67
C PHE A 5 -4.27 -5.64 -4.20
N GLY A 6 -5.56 -5.87 -3.98
CA GLY A 6 -6.60 -4.99 -4.52
C GLY A 6 -6.59 -4.99 -6.05
N CYS A 7 -6.36 -6.16 -6.66
CA CYS A 7 -6.14 -6.23 -8.10
C CYS A 7 -7.35 -5.74 -8.91
N GLY A 8 -8.55 -5.73 -8.31
CA GLY A 8 -9.78 -5.45 -9.00
C GLY A 8 -9.90 -6.32 -10.25
N ARG A 9 -10.51 -5.77 -11.31
CA ARG A 9 -10.62 -6.46 -12.60
C ARG A 9 -9.33 -6.42 -13.43
N ARG A 10 -8.33 -5.63 -13.04
CA ARG A 10 -7.10 -5.41 -13.80
C ARG A 10 -5.96 -6.24 -13.21
N LYS A 11 -5.88 -7.49 -13.66
CA LYS A 11 -4.79 -8.39 -13.28
C LYS A 11 -3.45 -7.91 -13.82
N THR A 12 -2.41 -8.09 -13.01
CA THR A 12 -1.02 -7.82 -13.40
C THR A 12 -0.34 -9.14 -13.80
N PRO A 13 0.14 -9.29 -15.04
CA PRO A 13 0.89 -10.47 -15.46
C PRO A 13 2.16 -10.69 -14.61
N GLY A 14 2.43 -11.95 -14.25
CA GLY A 14 3.59 -12.32 -13.43
C GLY A 14 3.45 -12.02 -11.92
N TYR A 15 2.27 -11.57 -11.48
CA TYR A 15 1.91 -11.41 -10.08
C TYR A 15 0.79 -12.39 -9.71
N ILE A 16 0.77 -12.82 -8.45
CA ILE A 16 -0.42 -13.42 -7.84
C ILE A 16 -1.38 -12.27 -7.56
N ASN A 17 -2.55 -12.27 -8.20
CA ASN A 17 -3.56 -11.23 -8.06
C ASN A 17 -4.49 -11.57 -6.91
N ILE A 18 -4.58 -10.67 -5.93
CA ILE A 18 -5.25 -10.87 -4.66
C ILE A 18 -6.31 -9.80 -4.48
N ASP A 19 -7.52 -10.19 -4.11
CA ASP A 19 -8.61 -9.27 -3.84
C ASP A 19 -9.58 -9.86 -2.81
N ILE A 20 -10.23 -9.02 -2.02
CA ILE A 20 -11.28 -9.46 -1.08
C ILE A 20 -12.55 -9.85 -1.85
N SER A 21 -12.79 -9.24 -3.01
CA SER A 21 -13.95 -9.49 -3.84
C SER A 21 -13.74 -10.68 -4.77
N LYS A 22 -14.47 -11.76 -4.55
CA LYS A 22 -14.50 -12.90 -5.49
C LYS A 22 -15.01 -12.53 -6.89
N GLU A 23 -15.78 -11.45 -7.02
CA GLU A 23 -16.43 -11.03 -8.27
C GLU A 23 -15.43 -10.55 -9.33
N VAL A 24 -14.25 -10.09 -8.90
CA VAL A 24 -13.18 -9.69 -9.82
C VAL A 24 -12.32 -10.88 -10.27
N LYS A 25 -12.67 -12.09 -9.81
CA LYS A 25 -12.02 -13.36 -10.14
C LYS A 25 -10.50 -13.31 -9.90
N PRO A 26 -10.04 -12.93 -8.70
CA PRO A 26 -8.61 -12.89 -8.38
C PRO A 26 -8.02 -14.32 -8.41
N ASP A 27 -6.70 -14.42 -8.39
CA ASP A 27 -6.02 -15.71 -8.29
C ASP A 27 -6.13 -16.26 -6.85
N VAL A 28 -6.20 -15.36 -5.86
CA VAL A 28 -6.50 -15.67 -4.45
C VAL A 28 -7.53 -14.67 -3.90
N VAL A 29 -8.59 -15.19 -3.27
CA VAL A 29 -9.53 -14.35 -2.51
C VAL A 29 -8.99 -14.18 -1.09
N TRP A 30 -8.59 -12.97 -0.73
CA TRP A 30 -8.01 -12.68 0.59
C TRP A 30 -8.20 -11.21 0.97
N ASP A 31 -8.47 -10.98 2.25
CA ASP A 31 -8.58 -9.65 2.83
C ASP A 31 -7.21 -9.14 3.28
N ILE A 32 -6.75 -8.01 2.74
CA ILE A 32 -5.47 -7.38 3.12
C ILE A 32 -5.46 -6.98 4.61
N GLU A 33 -6.63 -6.73 5.20
CA GLU A 33 -6.77 -6.40 6.63
C GLU A 33 -6.60 -7.61 7.55
N ASN A 34 -6.63 -8.84 7.00
CA ASN A 34 -6.28 -10.02 7.76
C ASN A 34 -4.77 -10.12 7.96
N LEU A 35 -4.29 -9.60 9.10
CA LEU A 35 -2.87 -9.55 9.46
C LEU A 35 -2.21 -10.94 9.66
N SER A 36 -2.98 -12.03 9.63
CA SER A 36 -2.46 -13.41 9.68
C SER A 36 -2.03 -13.89 8.28
N TYR A 37 -1.09 -13.18 7.67
CA TYR A 37 -0.64 -13.44 6.29
C TYR A 37 -0.08 -14.87 6.14
N PRO A 38 -0.43 -15.58 5.05
CA PRO A 38 0.08 -16.91 4.77
C PRO A 38 1.62 -17.00 4.81
N GLU A 39 2.13 -18.14 5.25
CA GLU A 39 3.56 -18.36 5.44
C GLU A 39 4.31 -18.46 4.11
N GLU A 40 3.62 -18.93 3.07
CA GLU A 40 4.07 -18.94 1.69
C GLU A 40 4.33 -17.53 1.13
N TRP A 41 3.70 -16.49 1.70
CA TRP A 41 3.91 -15.09 1.29
C TRP A 41 5.09 -14.44 2.01
N ARG A 42 6.12 -15.21 2.37
CA ARG A 42 7.41 -14.69 2.86
C ARG A 42 8.40 -14.57 1.72
N GLN A 43 9.41 -13.73 1.91
CA GLN A 43 10.46 -13.52 0.92
C GLN A 43 9.85 -13.09 -0.43
N VAL A 44 8.98 -12.07 -0.39
CA VAL A 44 8.35 -11.49 -1.57
C VAL A 44 9.33 -10.55 -2.29
N ASP A 45 9.43 -10.68 -3.61
CA ASP A 45 10.33 -9.87 -4.44
C ASP A 45 9.70 -8.51 -4.75
N ALA A 46 8.39 -8.48 -5.03
CA ALA A 46 7.66 -7.26 -5.34
C ALA A 46 6.21 -7.29 -4.86
N ILE A 47 5.72 -6.17 -4.35
CA ILE A 47 4.30 -5.97 -4.01
C ILE A 47 3.76 -4.76 -4.77
N ARG A 48 2.51 -4.85 -5.25
CA ARG A 48 1.74 -3.75 -5.82
C ARG A 48 0.50 -3.48 -4.99
N LEU A 49 0.32 -2.22 -4.63
CA LEU A 49 -0.86 -1.67 -3.95
C LEU A 49 -1.35 -0.49 -4.81
N ASN A 50 -2.22 -0.78 -5.78
CA ASN A 50 -2.66 0.22 -6.76
C ASN A 50 -4.10 0.62 -6.51
N ASN A 51 -4.30 1.85 -6.04
CA ASN A 51 -5.59 2.39 -5.62
C ASN A 51 -6.31 1.46 -4.64
N LEU A 52 -5.59 1.15 -3.55
CA LEU A 52 -6.05 0.23 -2.52
C LEU A 52 -6.01 0.87 -1.13
N LEU A 53 -4.93 1.57 -0.79
CA LEU A 53 -4.71 2.06 0.58
C LEU A 53 -5.72 3.13 0.99
N GLU A 54 -6.37 3.81 0.05
CA GLU A 54 -7.47 4.73 0.30
C GLU A 54 -8.73 4.03 0.83
N HIS A 55 -8.87 2.72 0.59
CA HIS A 55 -10.03 1.92 0.98
C HIS A 55 -9.82 1.06 2.24
N VAL A 56 -8.58 0.94 2.75
CA VAL A 56 -8.29 0.10 3.93
C VAL A 56 -8.57 0.83 5.23
N ASN A 57 -8.89 0.09 6.29
CA ASN A 57 -9.15 0.64 7.61
C ASN A 57 -7.97 1.49 8.12
N SER A 58 -8.23 2.78 8.35
CA SER A 58 -7.23 3.78 8.73
C SER A 58 -6.53 3.46 10.06
N VAL A 59 -7.19 2.74 10.97
CA VAL A 59 -6.64 2.36 12.29
C VAL A 59 -5.48 1.39 12.15
N ILE A 60 -5.52 0.50 11.16
CA ILE A 60 -4.55 -0.59 10.98
C ILE A 60 -3.64 -0.40 9.76
N LEU A 61 -3.71 0.75 9.08
CA LEU A 61 -2.92 1.03 7.89
C LEU A 61 -1.41 0.83 8.13
N ILE A 62 -0.89 1.30 9.27
CA ILE A 62 0.52 1.12 9.64
C ILE A 62 0.84 -0.36 9.87
N ASP A 63 -0.06 -1.11 10.51
CA ASP A 63 0.12 -2.54 10.78
C ASP A 63 0.16 -3.35 9.48
N ILE A 64 -0.74 -3.06 8.53
CA ILE A 64 -0.75 -3.66 7.20
C ILE A 64 0.60 -3.43 6.52
N LEU A 65 1.04 -2.17 6.44
CA LEU A 65 2.31 -1.84 5.80
C LEU A 65 3.49 -2.53 6.51
N ASN A 66 3.52 -2.53 7.84
CA ASN A 66 4.55 -3.21 8.63
C ASN A 66 4.58 -4.73 8.35
N VAL A 67 3.43 -5.39 8.24
CA VAL A 67 3.35 -6.80 7.86
C VAL A 67 3.90 -7.02 6.46
N LEU A 68 3.49 -6.20 5.48
CA LEU A 68 4.00 -6.29 4.11
C LEU A 68 5.52 -6.14 4.06
N HIS A 69 6.09 -5.15 4.75
CA HIS A 69 7.55 -4.98 4.84
C HIS A 69 8.24 -6.22 5.41
N ARG A 70 7.74 -6.81 6.51
CA ARG A 70 8.32 -8.03 7.08
C ARG A 70 8.26 -9.23 6.15
N ARG A 71 7.34 -9.25 5.19
CA ARG A 71 7.20 -10.30 4.18
C ARG A 71 8.15 -10.12 2.99
N MET A 72 8.73 -8.94 2.79
CA MET A 72 9.66 -8.67 1.69
C MET A 72 10.99 -9.41 1.87
N LYS A 73 11.64 -9.75 0.75
CA LYS A 73 13.08 -10.02 0.74
C LYS A 73 13.85 -8.73 1.01
N ILE A 74 15.08 -8.87 1.48
CA ILE A 74 16.05 -7.78 1.42
C ILE A 74 16.22 -7.37 -0.05
N GLY A 75 16.04 -6.08 -0.33
CA GLY A 75 16.06 -5.52 -1.69
C GLY A 75 14.77 -5.73 -2.50
N GLY A 76 13.73 -6.33 -1.91
CA GLY A 76 12.41 -6.37 -2.53
C GLY A 76 11.71 -5.02 -2.48
N GLU A 77 10.79 -4.78 -3.41
CA GLU A 77 10.19 -3.45 -3.60
C GLU A 77 8.66 -3.47 -3.45
N ILE A 78 8.10 -2.45 -2.80
CA ILE A 78 6.65 -2.23 -2.76
C ILE A 78 6.33 -0.98 -3.57
N HIS A 79 5.46 -1.14 -4.56
CA HIS A 79 4.96 -0.06 -5.39
C HIS A 79 3.56 0.33 -4.91
N ILE A 80 3.44 1.57 -4.46
CA ILE A 80 2.20 2.14 -3.93
C ILE A 80 1.73 3.24 -4.87
N THR A 81 0.52 3.10 -5.37
CA THR A 81 -0.19 4.15 -6.13
C THR A 81 -1.45 4.50 -5.37
N VAL A 82 -1.62 5.77 -5.04
CA VAL A 82 -2.80 6.31 -4.35
C VAL A 82 -3.16 7.67 -4.92
N PRO A 83 -4.44 8.06 -4.88
CA PRO A 83 -4.84 9.45 -5.11
C PRO A 83 -4.14 10.38 -4.11
N VAL A 84 -3.63 11.50 -4.59
CA VAL A 84 -2.90 12.48 -3.76
C VAL A 84 -3.62 13.81 -3.79
N ILE A 85 -3.85 14.40 -2.61
CA ILE A 85 -4.40 15.76 -2.49
C ILE A 85 -3.41 16.75 -3.09
N LYS A 86 -3.80 17.36 -4.22
CA LYS A 86 -3.14 18.51 -4.86
C LYS A 86 -4.17 19.62 -5.07
N SER A 87 -3.73 20.85 -5.22
CA SER A 87 -4.60 22.04 -5.31
C SER A 87 -5.33 22.20 -6.66
N THR A 88 -5.58 21.12 -7.39
CA THR A 88 -6.30 21.14 -8.68
C THR A 88 -7.59 20.33 -8.56
N ASP A 89 -8.67 20.79 -9.20
CA ASP A 89 -10.01 20.21 -9.06
C ASP A 89 -10.07 18.72 -9.44
N GLU A 90 -9.38 18.31 -10.51
CA GLU A 90 -9.33 16.92 -10.95
C GLU A 90 -8.70 15.98 -9.89
N ASN A 91 -7.74 16.46 -9.11
CA ASN A 91 -7.14 15.67 -8.04
C ASN A 91 -8.07 15.57 -6.83
N LEU A 92 -8.88 16.60 -6.57
CA LEU A 92 -9.88 16.55 -5.51
C LEU A 92 -11.00 15.57 -5.84
N ASP A 93 -11.44 15.47 -7.10
CA ASP A 93 -12.43 14.47 -7.51
C ASP A 93 -11.88 13.04 -7.38
N ALA A 94 -10.64 12.80 -7.79
CA ALA A 94 -9.99 11.50 -7.61
C ALA A 94 -9.82 11.10 -6.13
N VAL A 95 -9.70 12.06 -5.22
CA VAL A 95 -9.52 11.83 -3.77
C VAL A 95 -10.86 11.72 -3.04
N PHE A 96 -11.83 12.57 -3.35
CA PHE A 96 -13.08 12.74 -2.58
C PHE A 96 -14.34 12.25 -3.32
N GLY A 97 -14.25 11.95 -4.61
CA GLY A 97 -15.40 11.55 -5.44
C GLY A 97 -15.84 10.11 -5.22
N ASP A 98 -14.94 9.21 -4.79
CA ASP A 98 -15.29 7.85 -4.41
C ASP A 98 -15.75 7.81 -2.94
N PRO A 99 -17.01 7.44 -2.65
CA PRO A 99 -17.56 7.44 -1.29
C PRO A 99 -16.99 6.33 -0.39
N THR A 100 -16.17 5.43 -0.94
CA THR A 100 -15.52 4.35 -0.18
C THR A 100 -14.13 4.73 0.32
N HIS A 101 -13.61 5.92 -0.06
CA HIS A 101 -12.33 6.41 0.44
C HIS A 101 -12.43 6.79 1.92
N ILE A 102 -11.51 6.26 2.72
CA ILE A 102 -11.40 6.52 4.16
C ILE A 102 -9.99 6.97 4.57
N ASN A 103 -8.97 6.73 3.74
CA ASN A 103 -7.65 7.34 3.90
C ASN A 103 -7.38 8.36 2.79
N TYR A 104 -6.69 9.43 3.18
CA TYR A 104 -6.31 10.51 2.27
C TYR A 104 -4.80 10.74 2.32
N PHE A 105 -4.19 10.84 1.15
CA PHE A 105 -2.73 10.93 1.03
C PHE A 105 -2.29 12.29 0.51
N THR A 106 -1.12 12.69 0.96
CA THR A 106 -0.34 13.80 0.41
C THR A 106 0.99 13.23 -0.08
N GLU A 107 1.74 13.97 -0.91
CA GLU A 107 3.09 13.56 -1.34
C GLU A 107 4.03 13.30 -0.14
N ARG A 108 3.69 13.92 0.99
CA ARG A 108 4.38 13.92 2.27
C ARG A 108 3.96 12.79 3.21
N THR A 109 2.88 12.06 2.94
CA THR A 109 2.38 11.01 3.85
C THR A 109 3.41 9.91 4.04
N PHE A 110 4.06 9.48 2.95
CA PHE A 110 5.07 8.41 3.03
C PHE A 110 6.43 8.88 3.59
N ASP A 111 6.61 10.16 3.92
CA ASP A 111 7.84 10.67 4.57
C ASP A 111 7.95 10.17 6.01
N TYR A 112 6.83 9.78 6.62
CA TYR A 112 6.80 9.15 7.95
C TYR A 112 7.34 7.72 7.92
N PHE A 113 7.47 7.10 6.75
CA PHE A 113 7.94 5.73 6.58
C PHE A 113 9.43 5.67 6.19
N ASP A 114 9.95 6.71 5.52
CA ASP A 114 11.33 6.76 5.05
C ASP A 114 12.34 7.02 6.19
N TYR A 115 13.18 6.03 6.49
CA TYR A 115 14.15 6.11 7.60
C TYR A 115 15.18 7.22 7.45
N LYS A 116 15.40 7.72 6.22
CA LYS A 116 16.32 8.81 5.92
C LYS A 116 15.68 10.18 6.13
N HIS A 117 14.36 10.25 6.27
CA HIS A 117 13.62 11.50 6.37
C HIS A 117 13.41 11.91 7.84
N HIS A 118 13.50 13.22 8.13
CA HIS A 118 13.39 13.72 9.51
C HIS A 118 12.05 13.35 10.17
N ARG A 119 10.94 13.32 9.42
CA ARG A 119 9.63 12.87 9.95
C ARG A 119 9.62 11.44 10.49
N TYR A 120 10.38 10.51 9.91
CA TYR A 120 10.52 9.19 10.51
C TYR A 120 11.26 9.24 11.84
N LEU A 121 12.34 10.03 11.90
CA LEU A 121 13.15 10.21 13.10
C LEU A 121 12.35 10.88 14.22
N ASP A 122 11.58 11.91 13.88
CA ASP A 122 10.79 12.71 14.80
C ASP A 122 9.53 11.98 15.27
N TYR A 123 8.84 11.25 14.38
CA TYR A 123 7.51 10.68 14.64
C TYR A 123 7.39 9.21 14.28
N GLY A 124 7.85 8.79 13.09
CA GLY A 124 7.57 7.46 12.54
C GLY A 124 7.89 6.30 13.49
N LYS A 125 9.01 6.39 14.21
CA LYS A 125 9.37 5.41 15.26
C LYS A 125 8.32 5.30 16.37
N SER A 126 7.82 6.43 16.88
CA SER A 126 6.79 6.46 17.93
C SER A 126 5.44 5.95 17.45
N TYR A 127 5.15 6.05 16.14
CA TYR A 127 3.94 5.50 15.53
C TYR A 127 4.04 3.99 15.25
N GLY A 128 5.16 3.34 15.64
CA GLY A 128 5.39 1.93 15.41
C GLY A 128 5.74 1.57 13.96
N ILE A 129 6.07 2.56 13.12
CA ILE A 129 6.47 2.31 11.73
C ILE A 129 7.86 1.66 11.71
N ILE A 130 7.97 0.50 11.09
CA ILE A 130 9.28 -0.11 10.82
C ILE A 130 9.96 0.63 9.65
N PRO A 131 11.30 0.78 9.65
CA PRO A 131 11.97 1.70 8.74
C PRO A 131 11.92 1.24 7.27
N TRP A 132 11.47 2.11 6.38
CA TRP A 132 11.48 1.89 4.92
C TRP A 132 12.53 2.76 4.25
N GLU A 133 13.03 2.35 3.10
CA GLU A 133 13.77 3.24 2.20
C GLU A 133 12.85 3.70 1.07
N ARG A 134 12.62 5.01 0.94
CA ARG A 134 11.90 5.54 -0.21
C ARG A 134 12.85 5.60 -1.41
N ILE A 135 12.60 4.76 -2.42
CA ILE A 135 13.44 4.65 -3.63
C ILE A 135 13.10 5.77 -4.63
N GLN A 136 11.82 5.97 -4.91
CA GLN A 136 11.36 6.95 -5.90
C GLN A 136 9.97 7.46 -5.53
N THR A 137 9.66 8.69 -5.95
CA THR A 137 8.29 9.21 -6.01
C THR A 137 8.03 9.64 -7.44
N MET A 138 6.99 9.10 -8.05
CA MET A 138 6.55 9.49 -9.38
C MET A 138 5.30 10.34 -9.22
N GLY A 139 5.40 11.62 -9.55
CA GLY A 139 4.22 12.46 -9.74
C GLY A 139 3.66 12.22 -11.13
N VAL A 140 2.37 11.93 -11.22
CA VAL A 140 1.58 12.21 -12.43
C VAL A 140 1.03 13.62 -12.30
#